data_AF-A0A5E7RMA7-F1
#
_entry.id   AF-A0A5E7RMA7-F1
#
_cell.length_a   1.000
_cell.length_b   1.000
_cell.length_c   1.000
_cell.angle_alpha   90.00
_cell.angle_beta   90.00
_cell.angle_gamma   90.00
#
_symmetry.space_group_name_H-M   'P 1'
#
loop_
_entity.id
_entity.type
_entity.pdbx_description
1 polymer ?
#
loop_
_entity_poly.entity_id
_entity_poly.type
_entity_poly.pdbx_seq_one_letter_code
_entity_poly.pdbx_strand_id
1 'polypeptide(L)'
;MNEVPASVKASKAHITVDGLIIDKHTGEILGRPSVFDGVAKYQCELGKCRSVDDFRGYLDFVDRRKLPPHELHSLRDEVDHAVGEWRRTSVDCRITMPQQRLLEKLHGLVPYRNVMFMTQADLATKLGVVESNLMKKLKVLIDANMLRVSTSRDGNIRKGEIKLLVNPRLIFRGSDNARESYIREWYRPIGSLYLDAVSPVNGVDSLADAA
;
A
#
# COMPACT_ATOMS: atom_id res chain seq x y z
N MET A 1 -23.02 -23.65 -39.34
CA MET A 1 -21.67 -23.06 -39.43
C MET A 1 -21.48 -22.24 -38.17
N ASN A 2 -20.46 -22.61 -37.40
CA ASN A 2 -20.12 -22.06 -36.09
C ASN A 2 -19.31 -20.77 -36.28
N GLU A 3 -19.67 -19.71 -35.56
CA GLU A 3 -18.70 -18.68 -35.17
C GLU A 3 -18.70 -18.57 -33.65
N VAL A 4 -17.59 -19.04 -33.08
CA VAL A 4 -17.24 -18.98 -31.67
C VAL A 4 -16.58 -17.62 -31.43
N PRO A 5 -16.99 -16.81 -30.44
CA PRO A 5 -16.24 -15.60 -30.08
C PRO A 5 -14.90 -15.97 -29.46
N ALA A 6 -13.85 -15.30 -29.94
CA ALA A 6 -12.46 -15.53 -29.60
C ALA A 6 -12.19 -15.49 -28.09
N SER A 7 -11.52 -16.55 -27.65
CA SER A 7 -10.93 -16.76 -26.32
C SER A 7 -10.23 -15.51 -25.77
N VAL A 8 -10.75 -15.00 -24.65
CA VAL A 8 -9.97 -14.19 -23.70
C VAL A 8 -8.87 -15.09 -23.15
N LYS A 9 -7.64 -14.94 -23.65
CA LYS A 9 -6.45 -15.56 -23.06
C LYS A 9 -6.27 -14.98 -21.66
N ALA A 10 -6.76 -15.71 -20.65
CA ALA A 10 -6.38 -15.49 -19.27
C ALA A 10 -4.86 -15.72 -19.15
N SER A 11 -4.09 -14.64 -19.04
CA SER A 11 -2.66 -14.73 -18.75
C SER A 11 -2.50 -15.38 -17.38
N LYS A 12 -1.89 -16.58 -17.31
CA LYS A 12 -1.44 -17.18 -16.05
C LYS A 12 -0.40 -16.24 -15.41
N ALA A 13 -0.86 -15.37 -14.51
CA ALA A 13 -0.06 -14.35 -13.83
C ALA A 13 0.85 -14.93 -12.72
N HIS A 14 0.86 -16.25 -12.54
CA HIS A 14 1.57 -16.92 -11.45
C HIS A 14 2.48 -18.02 -12.00
N ILE A 15 3.69 -18.10 -11.45
CA ILE A 15 4.65 -19.18 -11.68
C ILE A 15 4.82 -20.00 -10.40
N THR A 16 4.99 -21.31 -10.53
CA THR A 16 5.30 -22.17 -9.39
C THR A 16 6.79 -22.50 -9.44
N VAL A 17 7.55 -22.10 -8.42
CA VAL A 17 8.99 -22.39 -8.29
C VAL A 17 9.21 -23.00 -6.90
N ASP A 18 9.80 -24.21 -6.83
CA ASP A 18 10.07 -24.93 -5.57
C ASP A 18 8.86 -25.06 -4.63
N GLY A 19 7.67 -25.24 -5.22
CA GLY A 19 6.41 -25.31 -4.47
C GLY A 19 5.95 -23.96 -3.93
N LEU A 20 6.43 -22.82 -4.42
CA LEU A 20 5.92 -21.48 -4.09
C LEU A 20 5.15 -20.94 -5.28
N ILE A 21 3.93 -20.45 -5.05
CA ILE A 21 3.15 -19.68 -6.03
C ILE A 21 3.67 -18.25 -5.99
N ILE A 22 4.28 -17.81 -7.07
CA ILE A 22 4.89 -16.49 -7.18
C ILE A 22 4.14 -15.71 -8.26
N ASP A 23 3.68 -14.51 -7.93
CA ASP A 23 3.20 -13.57 -8.94
C ASP A 23 4.36 -13.18 -9.86
N LYS A 24 4.17 -13.43 -11.16
CA LYS A 24 5.22 -13.28 -12.17
C LYS A 24 5.66 -11.82 -12.35
N HIS A 25 4.78 -10.86 -12.06
CA HIS A 25 4.99 -9.44 -12.29
C HIS A 25 5.54 -8.73 -11.06
N THR A 26 5.14 -9.16 -9.86
CA THR A 26 5.52 -8.51 -8.60
C THR A 26 6.60 -9.28 -7.85
N GLY A 27 6.76 -10.57 -8.13
CA GLY A 27 7.63 -11.45 -7.34
C GLY A 27 7.08 -11.76 -5.95
N GLU A 28 5.82 -11.39 -5.66
CA GLU A 28 5.16 -11.71 -4.40
C GLU A 28 4.93 -13.23 -4.32
N ILE A 29 5.37 -13.84 -3.22
CA ILE A 29 5.00 -15.22 -2.89
C ILE A 29 3.57 -15.17 -2.36
N LEU A 30 2.64 -15.74 -3.12
CA LEU A 30 1.21 -15.80 -2.79
C LEU A 30 0.85 -17.03 -1.94
N GLY A 31 1.75 -18.01 -1.85
CA GLY A 31 1.56 -19.18 -0.99
C GLY A 31 2.43 -20.37 -1.36
N ARG A 32 2.33 -21.45 -0.57
CA ARG A 32 2.97 -22.75 -0.79
C ARG A 32 1.87 -23.81 -0.90
N PRO A 33 1.67 -24.52 -2.03
CA PRO A 33 0.74 -25.64 -2.07
C PRO A 33 1.47 -26.85 -1.50
N SER A 34 1.27 -27.16 -0.21
CA SER A 34 1.76 -28.42 0.38
C SER A 34 0.75 -28.97 1.38
N VAL A 35 0.45 -30.26 1.24
CA VAL A 35 -0.41 -31.06 2.12
C VAL A 35 0.40 -31.60 3.33
N PHE A 36 1.70 -31.30 3.43
CA PHE A 36 2.62 -31.98 4.36
C PHE A 36 3.59 -31.08 5.17
N ASP A 37 3.49 -29.75 5.14
CA ASP A 37 4.49 -28.91 5.84
C ASP A 37 4.12 -28.59 7.30
N GLY A 38 4.88 -29.18 8.22
CA GLY A 38 4.95 -28.75 9.61
C GLY A 38 5.38 -27.29 9.71
N VAL A 39 4.47 -26.47 10.22
CA VAL A 39 4.60 -25.01 10.48
C VAL A 39 4.95 -24.20 9.23
N ALA A 40 3.98 -24.07 8.32
CA ALA A 40 3.97 -22.96 7.38
C ALA A 40 4.12 -21.64 8.16
N LYS A 41 5.16 -20.85 7.86
CA LYS A 41 5.23 -19.46 8.34
C LYS A 41 4.02 -18.72 7.78
N TYR A 42 3.01 -18.49 8.63
CA TYR A 42 1.82 -17.74 8.26
C TYR A 42 2.23 -16.37 7.70
N GLN A 43 1.89 -16.11 6.44
CA GLN A 43 2.10 -14.82 5.81
C GLN A 43 1.16 -13.82 6.48
N CYS A 44 1.69 -12.98 7.36
CA CYS A 44 0.91 -11.89 7.94
C CYS A 44 0.52 -10.94 6.80
N GLU A 45 -0.77 -10.74 6.55
CA GLU A 45 -1.21 -9.77 5.54
C GLU A 45 -0.66 -8.38 5.86
N LEU A 46 -0.28 -7.61 4.84
CA LEU A 46 0.29 -6.27 5.02
C LEU A 46 -0.59 -5.34 5.87
N GLY A 47 -1.92 -5.46 5.74
CA GLY A 47 -2.89 -4.71 6.54
C GLY A 47 -2.87 -5.08 8.03
N LYS A 48 -2.46 -6.31 8.37
CA LYS A 48 -2.42 -6.88 9.72
C LYS A 48 -1.09 -6.66 10.44
N CYS A 49 -0.04 -6.15 9.77
CA CYS A 49 1.22 -5.79 10.42
C CYS A 49 0.99 -4.73 11.51
N ARG A 50 1.47 -5.00 12.73
CA ARG A 50 1.35 -4.12 13.91
C ARG A 50 2.70 -3.65 14.44
N SER A 51 3.79 -4.18 13.91
CA SER A 51 5.14 -3.81 14.32
C SER A 51 6.13 -3.74 13.15
N VAL A 52 7.29 -3.14 13.43
CA VAL A 52 8.45 -3.14 12.52
C VAL A 52 8.91 -4.57 12.23
N ASP A 53 8.86 -5.45 13.23
CA ASP A 53 9.24 -6.86 13.09
C ASP A 53 8.26 -7.61 12.17
N ASP A 54 6.95 -7.39 12.33
CA ASP A 54 5.94 -7.97 11.43
C ASP A 54 6.13 -7.50 9.99
N PHE A 55 6.40 -6.20 9.81
CA PHE A 55 6.60 -5.63 8.49
C PHE A 55 7.90 -6.14 7.86
N ARG A 56 8.97 -6.28 8.63
CA ARG A 56 10.22 -6.91 8.16
C ARG A 56 9.98 -8.36 7.74
N GLY A 57 9.29 -9.14 8.56
CA GLY A 57 8.91 -10.51 8.24
C GLY A 57 8.04 -10.59 6.99
N TYR A 58 7.15 -9.62 6.75
CA TYR A 58 6.39 -9.54 5.49
C TYR A 58 7.30 -9.27 4.29
N LEU A 59 8.23 -8.32 4.41
CA LEU A 59 9.15 -7.97 3.33
C LEU A 59 10.10 -9.11 2.93
N ASP A 60 10.36 -10.08 3.81
CA ASP A 60 11.14 -11.28 3.47
C ASP A 60 10.47 -12.13 2.38
N PHE A 61 9.16 -12.01 2.19
CA PHE A 61 8.38 -12.70 1.14
C PHE A 61 8.18 -11.87 -0.12
N VAL A 62 8.75 -10.67 -0.18
CA VAL A 62 8.65 -9.75 -1.32
C VAL A 62 10.01 -9.70 -2.02
N ASP A 63 10.07 -10.15 -3.28
CA ASP A 63 11.25 -9.95 -4.11
C ASP A 63 11.38 -8.49 -4.54
N ARG A 64 12.05 -7.69 -3.71
CA ARG A 64 12.25 -6.25 -3.94
C ARG A 64 13.08 -5.93 -5.18
N ARG A 65 13.77 -6.90 -5.78
CA ARG A 65 14.54 -6.73 -7.02
C ARG A 65 13.64 -6.64 -8.25
N LYS A 66 12.44 -7.21 -8.16
CA LYS A 66 11.41 -7.16 -9.21
C LYS A 66 10.52 -5.93 -9.12
N LEU A 67 10.62 -5.16 -8.02
CA LEU A 67 9.89 -3.91 -7.89
C LEU A 67 10.41 -2.89 -8.90
N PRO A 68 9.52 -2.08 -9.49
CA PRO A 68 9.94 -1.00 -10.36
C PRO A 68 10.88 -0.03 -9.63
N PRO A 69 11.75 0.69 -10.38
CA PRO A 69 12.58 1.75 -9.84
C PRO A 69 11.75 2.72 -9.00
N HIS A 70 12.28 3.08 -7.82
CA HIS A 70 11.61 4.01 -6.92
C HIS A 70 12.05 5.43 -7.27
N GLU A 71 11.38 6.00 -8.27
CA GLU A 71 11.74 7.29 -8.86
C GLU A 71 10.84 8.41 -8.36
N LEU A 72 11.44 9.59 -8.19
CA LEU A 72 10.71 10.81 -7.80
C LEU A 72 9.80 11.36 -8.90
N HIS A 73 9.85 10.82 -10.13
CA HIS A 73 9.07 11.31 -11.27
C HIS A 73 7.57 11.34 -10.94
N SER A 74 7.01 10.27 -10.37
CA SER A 74 5.58 10.24 -10.02
C SER A 74 5.16 11.33 -9.03
N LEU A 75 6.03 11.68 -8.07
CA LEU A 75 5.75 12.77 -7.14
C LEU A 75 5.82 14.13 -7.84
N ARG A 76 6.82 14.34 -8.71
CA ARG A 76 7.00 15.60 -9.45
C ARG A 76 5.87 15.83 -10.45
N ASP A 77 5.46 14.77 -11.16
CA ASP A 77 4.35 14.81 -12.11
C ASP A 77 3.03 15.21 -11.41
N GLU A 78 2.76 14.71 -10.21
CA GLU A 78 1.58 15.11 -9.43
C GLU A 78 1.67 16.55 -8.91
N VAL A 79 2.87 17.04 -8.57
CA VAL A 79 3.09 18.45 -8.22
C VAL A 79 2.78 19.35 -9.43
N ASP A 80 3.30 19.02 -10.61
CA ASP A 80 3.09 19.77 -11.84
C ASP A 80 1.61 19.71 -12.28
N HIS A 81 0.99 18.54 -12.16
CA HIS A 81 -0.43 18.34 -12.41
C HIS A 81 -1.30 19.23 -11.51
N ALA A 82 -1.02 19.26 -10.19
CA ALA A 82 -1.73 20.11 -9.25
C ALA A 82 -1.60 21.60 -9.58
N VAL A 83 -0.42 22.06 -10.00
CA VAL A 83 -0.22 23.44 -10.46
C VAL A 83 -1.05 23.73 -11.71
N GLY A 84 -1.09 22.79 -12.66
CA GLY A 84 -1.91 22.88 -13.86
C GLY A 84 -3.41 22.97 -13.55
N GLU A 85 -3.91 22.10 -12.68
CA GLU A 85 -5.32 22.07 -12.28
C GLU A 85 -5.75 23.33 -11.53
N TRP A 86 -4.91 23.83 -10.63
CA TRP A 86 -5.16 25.12 -9.97
C TRP A 86 -5.33 26.26 -10.99
N ARG A 87 -4.47 26.32 -12.01
CA ARG A 87 -4.57 27.34 -13.07
C ARG A 87 -5.84 27.22 -13.91
N ARG A 88 -6.37 26.01 -14.10
CA ARG A 88 -7.58 25.76 -14.90
C ARG A 88 -8.87 25.99 -14.12
N THR A 89 -8.90 25.57 -12.86
CA THR A 89 -10.13 25.48 -12.06
C THR A 89 -10.24 26.56 -10.99
N SER A 90 -9.16 27.28 -10.69
CA SER A 90 -9.03 28.21 -9.55
C SER A 90 -9.25 27.57 -8.17
N VAL A 91 -9.36 26.24 -8.08
CA VAL A 91 -9.40 25.51 -6.81
C VAL A 91 -7.96 25.26 -6.36
N ASP A 92 -7.60 25.71 -5.16
CA ASP A 92 -6.23 25.53 -4.66
C ASP A 92 -5.98 24.08 -4.26
N CYS A 93 -5.35 23.34 -5.17
CA CYS A 93 -4.88 21.96 -4.96
C CYS A 93 -3.35 21.87 -4.91
N ARG A 94 -2.65 23.01 -4.81
CA ARG A 94 -1.19 23.04 -4.92
C ARG A 94 -0.52 22.30 -3.77
N ILE A 95 0.52 21.54 -4.11
CA ILE A 95 1.44 20.98 -3.13
C ILE A 95 2.47 22.06 -2.78
N THR A 96 2.48 22.50 -1.52
CA THR A 96 3.41 23.54 -1.07
C THR A 96 4.85 23.01 -1.00
N MET A 97 5.84 23.90 -1.12
CA MET A 97 7.26 23.52 -1.03
C MET A 97 7.62 22.75 0.27
N PRO A 98 7.11 23.13 1.47
CA PRO A 98 7.34 22.33 2.67
C PRO A 98 6.74 20.92 2.60
N GLN A 99 5.55 20.76 2.00
CA GLN A 99 4.92 19.45 1.78
C GLN A 99 5.74 18.60 0.82
N GLN A 100 6.12 19.16 -0.33
CA GLN A 100 6.94 18.47 -1.33
C GLN A 100 8.27 17.99 -0.73
N ARG A 101 9.03 18.86 -0.05
CA ARG A 101 10.31 18.47 0.57
C ARG A 101 10.16 17.36 1.61
N LEU A 102 9.04 17.34 2.33
CA LEU A 102 8.76 16.28 3.29
C LEU A 102 8.37 14.97 2.58
N LEU A 103 7.57 15.04 1.51
CA LEU A 103 7.24 13.91 0.66
C LEU A 103 8.47 13.30 -0.01
N GLU A 104 9.41 14.11 -0.50
CA GLU A 104 10.69 13.64 -1.08
C GLU A 104 11.53 12.86 -0.06
N LYS A 105 11.57 13.32 1.21
CA LYS A 105 12.22 12.56 2.29
C LYS A 105 11.49 11.25 2.56
N LEU A 106 10.16 11.28 2.66
CA LEU A 106 9.37 10.06 2.90
C LEU A 106 9.46 9.07 1.73
N HIS A 107 9.57 9.55 0.49
CA HIS A 107 9.80 8.72 -0.69
C HIS A 107 11.05 7.87 -0.51
N GLY A 108 12.17 8.47 -0.09
CA GLY A 108 13.39 7.71 0.19
C GLY A 108 13.27 6.65 1.29
N LEU A 109 12.21 6.70 2.10
CA LEU A 109 11.97 5.78 3.21
C LEU A 109 10.93 4.69 2.92
N VAL A 110 10.09 4.82 1.89
CA VAL A 110 9.06 3.80 1.58
C VAL A 110 9.73 2.59 0.91
N PRO A 111 9.79 1.42 1.57
CA PRO A 111 10.44 0.26 0.99
C PRO A 111 9.54 -0.50 0.02
N TYR A 112 8.21 -0.41 0.16
CA TYR A 112 7.25 -1.23 -0.57
C TYR A 112 5.84 -0.60 -0.57
N ARG A 113 5.16 -0.63 -1.73
CA ARG A 113 3.86 0.02 -1.97
C ARG A 113 3.87 1.46 -1.47
N ASN A 114 2.96 1.86 -0.60
CA ASN A 114 2.88 3.20 -0.02
C ASN A 114 3.01 3.20 1.51
N VAL A 115 3.59 2.14 2.09
CA VAL A 115 3.63 1.93 3.54
C VAL A 115 5.05 1.83 4.08
N MET A 116 5.26 2.37 5.27
CA MET A 116 6.49 2.17 6.05
C MET A 116 6.15 1.95 7.52
N PHE A 117 6.95 1.09 8.18
CA PHE A 117 6.97 0.92 9.63
C PHE A 117 8.37 1.22 10.13
N MET A 118 8.48 2.01 11.19
CA MET A 118 9.74 2.29 11.86
C MET A 118 9.50 2.75 13.29
N THR A 119 10.57 2.96 14.07
CA THR A 119 10.46 3.62 15.37
C THR A 119 10.27 5.13 15.20
N GLN A 120 9.60 5.77 16.16
CA GLN A 120 9.43 7.22 16.13
C GLN A 120 10.77 7.96 16.20
N ALA A 121 11.72 7.43 16.98
CA ALA A 121 13.08 7.96 17.07
C ALA A 121 13.85 7.89 15.73
N ASP A 122 13.77 6.77 15.01
CA ASP A 122 14.44 6.61 13.71
C ASP A 122 13.81 7.53 12.65
N LEU A 123 12.47 7.62 12.63
CA LEU A 123 11.78 8.55 11.73
C LEU A 123 12.17 10.00 12.01
N ALA A 124 12.19 10.41 13.28
CA ALA A 124 12.56 11.76 13.68
C ALA A 124 13.98 12.10 13.21
N THR A 125 14.92 11.18 13.39
CA THR A 125 16.31 11.29 12.93
C THR A 125 16.38 11.45 11.41
N LYS A 126 15.70 10.58 10.64
CA LYS A 126 15.67 10.63 9.17
C LYS A 126 15.01 11.91 8.64
N LEU A 127 14.04 12.47 9.36
CA LEU A 127 13.39 13.73 8.99
C LEU A 127 14.17 14.96 9.46
N GLY A 128 15.16 14.81 10.34
CA GLY A 128 15.96 15.88 10.91
C GLY A 128 15.18 16.72 11.92
N VAL A 129 14.35 16.07 12.75
CA VAL A 129 13.54 16.72 13.78
C VAL A 129 13.72 16.00 15.12
N VAL A 130 13.47 16.70 16.22
CA VAL A 130 13.38 16.08 17.55
C VAL A 130 12.11 15.25 17.61
N GLU A 131 12.15 14.08 18.29
CA GLU A 131 11.03 13.15 18.39
C GLU A 131 9.73 13.81 18.91
N SER A 132 9.82 14.71 19.89
CA SER A 132 8.67 15.47 20.41
C SER A 132 7.98 16.36 19.36
N ASN A 133 8.71 16.77 18.32
CA ASN A 133 8.22 17.59 17.22
C ASN A 133 7.82 16.77 15.98
N LEU A 134 7.96 15.44 16.01
CA LEU A 134 7.70 14.56 14.88
C LEU A 134 6.26 14.71 14.37
N MET A 135 5.27 14.57 15.26
CA MET A 135 3.85 14.68 14.87
C MET A 135 3.51 16.08 14.34
N LYS A 136 4.12 17.13 14.91
CA LYS A 136 3.96 18.51 14.41
C LYS A 136 4.50 18.66 12.98
N LYS A 137 5.62 18.00 12.68
CA LYS A 137 6.21 17.99 11.32
C LYS A 137 5.32 17.23 10.33
N LEU A 138 4.81 16.07 10.73
CA LEU A 138 3.94 15.23 9.88
C LEU A 138 2.55 15.83 9.66
N LYS A 139 2.05 16.64 10.61
CA LYS A 139 0.71 17.26 10.57
C LYS A 139 0.44 18.01 9.27
N VAL A 140 1.44 18.65 8.67
CA VAL A 140 1.31 19.38 7.40
C VAL A 140 0.89 18.47 6.23
N LEU A 141 1.26 17.19 6.25
CA LEU A 141 0.82 16.20 5.26
C LEU A 141 -0.47 15.50 5.66
N ILE A 142 -0.69 15.31 6.97
CA ILE A 142 -1.91 14.70 7.51
C ILE A 142 -3.12 15.60 7.20
N ASP A 143 -3.01 16.89 7.51
CA ASP A 143 -4.09 17.86 7.31
C ASP A 143 -4.43 18.04 5.81
N ALA A 144 -3.47 17.76 4.92
CA ALA A 144 -3.65 17.79 3.47
C ALA A 144 -4.12 16.44 2.87
N ASN A 145 -4.44 15.44 3.69
CA ASN A 145 -4.80 14.07 3.27
C ASN A 145 -3.75 13.42 2.33
N MET A 146 -2.48 13.77 2.53
CA MET A 146 -1.32 13.21 1.81
C MET A 146 -0.65 12.08 2.60
N LEU A 147 -0.91 12.00 3.91
CA LEU A 147 -0.31 11.05 4.83
C LEU A 147 -1.35 10.59 5.87
N ARG A 148 -1.42 9.28 6.12
CA ARG A 148 -2.12 8.70 7.27
C ARG A 148 -1.08 8.12 8.21
N VAL A 149 -1.27 8.35 9.49
CA VAL A 149 -0.38 7.90 10.54
C VAL A 149 -1.15 6.99 11.49
N SER A 150 -0.50 5.93 11.94
CA SER A 150 -1.01 5.04 12.97
C SER A 150 0.10 4.77 13.98
N THR A 151 -0.25 4.90 15.25
CA THR A 151 0.62 4.71 16.41
C THR A 151 -0.04 3.73 17.38
N SER A 152 0.60 3.51 18.53
CA SER A 152 0.00 2.70 19.59
C SER A 152 -1.29 3.30 20.18
N ARG A 153 -1.56 4.59 19.96
CA ARG A 153 -2.74 5.27 20.52
C ARG A 153 -4.01 5.05 19.69
N ASP A 154 -3.86 4.87 18.39
CA ASP A 154 -4.94 4.99 17.40
C ASP A 154 -4.98 3.87 16.35
N GLY A 155 -3.93 3.07 16.22
CA GLY A 155 -3.84 2.07 15.15
C GLY A 155 -3.30 0.71 15.54
N ASN A 156 -3.31 0.39 16.84
CA ASN A 156 -2.85 -0.91 17.35
C ASN A 156 -1.42 -1.26 16.90
N ILE A 157 -0.56 -0.25 16.87
CA ILE A 157 0.88 -0.38 16.56
C ILE A 157 1.65 -0.57 17.87
N ARG A 158 2.75 -1.32 17.84
CA ARG A 158 3.63 -1.49 19.02
C ARG A 158 4.09 -0.12 19.57
N LYS A 159 4.17 -0.01 20.90
CA LYS A 159 4.58 1.22 21.58
C LYS A 159 5.96 1.67 21.10
N GLY A 160 6.08 2.96 20.77
CA GLY A 160 7.31 3.58 20.25
C GLY A 160 7.51 3.41 18.74
N GLU A 161 6.64 2.65 18.08
CA GLU A 161 6.64 2.48 16.63
C GLU A 161 5.55 3.32 15.97
N ILE A 162 5.68 3.49 14.66
CA ILE A 162 4.79 4.29 13.84
C ILE A 162 4.63 3.62 12.47
N LYS A 163 3.39 3.53 12.02
CA LYS A 163 3.00 3.12 10.66
C LYS A 163 2.59 4.38 9.90
N LEU A 164 3.18 4.56 8.73
CA LEU A 164 2.87 5.65 7.82
C LEU A 164 2.34 5.07 6.52
N LEU A 165 1.21 5.60 6.06
CA LEU A 165 0.68 5.35 4.72
C LEU A 165 0.71 6.67 3.97
N VAL A 166 1.52 6.75 2.91
CA VAL A 166 1.53 7.91 2.03
C VAL A 166 0.44 7.75 0.98
N ASN A 167 -0.14 8.85 0.52
CA ASN A 167 -1.12 8.80 -0.56
C ASN A 167 -0.51 8.10 -1.80
N PRO A 168 -1.13 7.02 -2.30
CA PRO A 168 -0.58 6.21 -3.39
C PRO A 168 -0.54 6.95 -4.74
N ARG A 169 -1.22 8.10 -4.87
CA ARG A 169 -0.98 9.01 -6.00
C ARG A 169 0.41 9.63 -5.95
N LEU A 170 0.90 9.98 -4.76
CA LEU A 170 2.16 10.70 -4.58
C LEU A 170 3.37 9.77 -4.52
N ILE A 171 3.26 8.68 -3.74
CA ILE A 171 4.36 7.74 -3.52
C ILE A 171 3.79 6.33 -3.53
N PHE A 172 4.22 5.52 -4.50
CA PHE A 172 3.86 4.12 -4.58
C PHE A 172 4.96 3.32 -5.26
N ARG A 173 5.37 2.21 -4.62
CA ARG A 173 6.35 1.27 -5.14
C ARG A 173 5.71 -0.08 -5.43
N GLY A 174 5.30 -0.28 -6.68
CA GLY A 174 4.62 -1.48 -7.17
C GLY A 174 4.08 -1.25 -8.58
N SER A 175 3.26 -2.16 -9.10
CA SER A 175 2.64 -2.02 -10.42
C SER A 175 1.54 -0.96 -10.44
N ASP A 176 1.28 -0.37 -11.62
CA ASP A 176 0.22 0.63 -11.80
C ASP A 176 -1.17 0.06 -11.47
N ASN A 177 -1.46 -1.17 -11.88
CA ASN A 177 -2.72 -1.84 -11.54
C ASN A 177 -2.94 -1.95 -10.02
N ALA A 178 -1.87 -2.24 -9.26
CA ALA A 178 -1.94 -2.27 -7.81
C ALA A 178 -2.13 -0.85 -7.26
N ARG A 179 -1.40 0.14 -7.80
CA ARG A 179 -1.51 1.55 -7.41
C ARG A 179 -2.94 2.07 -7.52
N GLU A 180 -3.63 1.81 -8.63
CA GLU A 180 -5.03 2.22 -8.84
C GLU A 180 -5.97 1.68 -7.77
N SER A 181 -5.79 0.41 -7.38
CA SER A 181 -6.60 -0.20 -6.32
C SER A 181 -6.35 0.47 -4.96
N TYR A 182 -5.10 0.82 -4.66
CA TYR A 182 -4.75 1.57 -3.46
C TYR A 182 -5.29 3.01 -3.48
N ILE A 183 -5.30 3.67 -4.64
CA ILE A 183 -5.90 5.00 -4.82
C ILE A 183 -7.40 4.93 -4.54
N ARG A 184 -8.11 3.95 -5.10
CA ARG A 184 -9.54 3.75 -4.81
C ARG A 184 -9.81 3.52 -3.33
N GLU A 185 -9.01 2.69 -2.66
CA GLU A 185 -9.13 2.48 -1.22
C GLU A 185 -8.83 3.75 -0.42
N TRP A 186 -7.85 4.55 -0.85
CA TRP A 186 -7.53 5.81 -0.19
C TRP A 186 -8.71 6.78 -0.20
N TYR A 187 -9.38 6.93 -1.33
CA TYR A 187 -10.50 7.87 -1.47
C TYR A 187 -11.87 7.22 -1.24
N ARG A 188 -11.93 5.96 -0.78
CA ARG A 188 -13.20 5.31 -0.45
C ARG A 188 -13.91 6.15 0.63
N PRO A 189 -15.16 6.56 0.41
CA PRO A 189 -15.94 7.24 1.44
C PRO A 189 -16.05 6.36 2.68
N ILE A 190 -15.72 6.91 3.85
CA ILE A 190 -15.82 6.19 5.13
C ILE A 190 -17.31 6.00 5.55
N GLY A 191 -18.27 6.49 4.75
CA GLY A 191 -19.70 6.52 5.05
C GLY A 191 -20.56 5.52 4.27
N SER A 192 -20.44 4.22 4.60
CA SER A 192 -21.54 3.27 4.42
C SER A 192 -21.48 2.02 5.32
N LEU A 193 -20.74 2.04 6.44
CA LEU A 193 -20.79 0.98 7.47
C LEU A 193 -20.56 1.57 8.87
N TYR A 194 -21.52 2.38 9.32
CA TYR A 194 -21.90 2.49 10.73
C TYR A 194 -23.43 2.53 10.85
N LEU A 195 -24.09 1.73 10.01
CA LEU A 195 -25.41 1.17 10.24
C LEU A 195 -25.31 -0.27 9.75
N ASP A 196 -25.79 -1.16 10.60
CA ASP A 196 -25.91 -2.61 10.41
C ASP A 196 -24.61 -3.40 10.64
N ALA A 197 -24.43 -3.75 11.91
CA ALA A 197 -24.04 -5.11 12.25
C ALA A 197 -24.87 -6.09 11.41
N VAL A 198 -24.20 -7.03 10.73
CA VAL A 198 -24.50 -8.48 10.65
C VAL A 198 -23.71 -9.12 9.50
N SER A 199 -22.81 -10.02 9.92
CA SER A 199 -22.33 -11.24 9.27
C SER A 199 -21.27 -11.26 8.15
N PRO A 200 -20.39 -12.28 8.18
CA PRO A 200 -19.25 -12.45 7.29
C PRO A 200 -19.66 -13.21 6.02
N VAL A 201 -19.24 -12.72 4.86
CA VAL A 201 -19.33 -13.51 3.61
C VAL A 201 -18.07 -14.35 3.49
N ASN A 202 -18.17 -15.60 3.94
CA ASN A 202 -17.33 -16.68 3.48
C ASN A 202 -17.76 -17.05 2.06
N GLY A 203 -16.80 -17.13 1.14
CA GLY A 203 -17.03 -17.77 -0.16
C GLY A 203 -17.04 -19.29 -0.03
N VAL A 204 -18.01 -19.93 -0.69
CA VAL A 204 -17.86 -21.28 -1.23
C VAL A 204 -18.69 -21.37 -2.52
N ASP A 205 -18.02 -21.78 -3.59
CA ASP A 205 -18.59 -22.22 -4.85
C ASP A 205 -19.63 -23.34 -4.65
N SER A 206 -20.64 -23.41 -5.52
CA SER A 206 -21.03 -24.66 -6.20
C SER A 206 -22.13 -24.42 -7.24
N LEU A 207 -21.79 -24.65 -8.51
CA LEU A 207 -22.71 -25.01 -9.60
C LEU A 207 -23.35 -26.37 -9.30
N ALA A 208 -24.68 -26.50 -9.47
CA ALA A 208 -25.33 -27.71 -10.00
C ALA A 208 -26.84 -27.48 -10.23
N ASP A 209 -27.21 -27.46 -11.51
CA ASP A 209 -28.28 -28.21 -12.19
C ASP A 209 -29.76 -28.22 -11.76
N ALA A 210 -30.56 -28.11 -12.84
CA ALA A 210 -31.82 -28.80 -13.16
C ALA A 210 -33.13 -28.33 -12.52
N ALA A 211 -33.90 -27.55 -13.28
CA ALA A 211 -35.13 -27.97 -13.98
C ALA A 211 -35.62 -26.87 -14.94
#